data_AF-A0A969N2N2-F1
#
_entry.id   AF-A0A969N2N2-F1
#
_cell.length_a   1.000
_cell.length_b   1.000
_cell.length_c   1.000
_cell.angle_alpha   90.00
_cell.angle_beta   90.00
_cell.angle_gamma   90.00
#
_symmetry.space_group_name_H-M   'P 1'
#
loop_
_entity.id
_entity.type
_entity.pdbx_description
1 polymer ?
#
loop_
_entity_poly.entity_id
_entity_poly.type
_entity_poly.pdbx_seq_one_letter_code
_entity_poly.pdbx_strand_id
1 'polypeptide(L)'
;MTTGLVLIAAILVLGGVIATVGDRLGMRVGKARLTLFNLRPRQTATLITILTGVIISASTFTLLFAISDQLRTGVFELENIQDDLKDARSDLEEATAEKERIENRLRNARRQQNTAQRRLEDINQSLQQAITQQTQTQAQLQSTQQRLNESQTKFQQAQQLLSAVSQQAGNLRAEIQQLQSDRQELIRQRDTVREQIAQRDQEIAERDQAIATREAQLKDLETQITFLDQQKVALEREFEDLRRGNVTLFRNQTLAWGVVRVDVPSAAPQAVEQLLQRANQLAAQIIQPGTVKNGQQVIRITTAQVEELSSQIADGEDYVVRVIAAGNYVVGEPCVLAGDACIDVIATATPNQVIFKQGEVIAATTVNPVAMNSQTLAERVLLLIAAAQFRCRQEGILDDTVQIADNRRETIGTFVEQLQQMAAPTDIQVIASEDAYTAGAKLDLIAIQNATILFGT
;
A
#
# COMPACT_ATOMS: atom_id res chain seq x y z
N MET A 1 -82.33 -82.84 -132.01
CA MET A 1 -82.90 -82.40 -133.31
C MET A 1 -83.29 -83.58 -134.20
N THR A 2 -82.46 -84.62 -134.33
CA THR A 2 -82.74 -85.81 -135.16
C THR A 2 -83.89 -86.69 -134.66
N THR A 3 -84.04 -86.89 -133.35
CA THR A 3 -85.12 -87.70 -132.75
C THR A 3 -86.51 -87.07 -132.87
N GLY A 4 -86.61 -85.74 -132.72
CA GLY A 4 -87.88 -85.01 -132.83
C GLY A 4 -88.51 -85.11 -134.22
N LEU A 5 -87.69 -85.03 -135.28
CA LEU A 5 -88.17 -85.19 -136.66
C LEU A 5 -88.65 -86.62 -136.95
N VAL A 6 -87.98 -87.65 -136.41
CA VAL A 6 -88.40 -89.06 -136.55
C VAL A 6 -89.74 -89.31 -135.85
N LEU A 7 -89.93 -88.75 -134.65
CA LEU A 7 -91.15 -88.89 -133.86
C LEU A 7 -92.34 -88.19 -134.54
N ILE A 8 -92.13 -86.98 -135.07
CA ILE A 8 -93.12 -86.24 -135.85
C ILE A 8 -93.47 -86.98 -137.16
N ALA A 9 -92.48 -87.52 -137.87
CA ALA A 9 -92.70 -88.30 -139.09
C ALA A 9 -93.50 -89.60 -138.83
N ALA A 10 -93.19 -90.32 -137.75
CA ALA A 10 -93.92 -91.53 -137.35
C ALA A 10 -95.38 -91.22 -136.98
N ILE A 11 -95.64 -90.12 -136.26
CA ILE A 11 -97.00 -89.68 -135.90
C ILE A 11 -97.80 -89.29 -137.16
N LEU A 12 -97.19 -88.58 -138.12
CA LEU A 12 -97.83 -88.20 -139.38
C LEU A 12 -98.21 -89.42 -140.24
N VAL A 13 -97.32 -90.42 -140.35
CA VAL A 13 -97.60 -91.66 -141.09
C VAL A 13 -98.72 -92.45 -140.40
N LEU A 14 -98.65 -92.63 -139.08
CA LEU A 14 -99.68 -93.33 -138.32
C LEU A 14 -101.04 -92.60 -138.41
N GLY A 15 -101.03 -91.28 -138.35
CA GLY A 15 -102.23 -90.44 -138.50
C GLY A 15 -102.92 -90.63 -139.86
N GLY A 16 -102.15 -90.72 -140.96
CA GLY A 16 -102.69 -90.99 -142.30
C GLY A 16 -103.30 -92.38 -142.45
N VAL A 17 -102.67 -93.41 -141.87
CA VAL A 17 -103.21 -94.79 -141.85
C VAL A 17 -104.48 -94.89 -141.01
N ILE A 18 -104.52 -94.23 -139.85
CA ILE A 18 -105.70 -94.28 -138.96
C ILE A 18 -106.87 -93.48 -139.53
N ALA A 19 -106.61 -92.32 -140.18
CA ALA A 19 -107.65 -91.52 -140.82
C ALA A 19 -108.39 -92.29 -141.94
N THR A 20 -107.65 -93.06 -142.75
CA THR A 20 -108.25 -93.90 -143.82
C THR A 20 -109.05 -95.09 -143.27
N VAL A 21 -108.67 -95.65 -142.13
CA VAL A 21 -109.45 -96.69 -141.43
C VAL A 21 -110.72 -96.11 -140.81
N GLY A 22 -110.65 -94.93 -140.20
CA GLY A 22 -111.80 -94.23 -139.64
C GLY A 22 -112.87 -93.92 -140.67
N ASP A 23 -112.47 -93.42 -141.85
CA ASP A 23 -113.38 -93.09 -142.94
C ASP A 23 -114.06 -94.34 -143.57
N ARG A 24 -113.31 -95.46 -143.64
CA ARG A 24 -113.87 -96.76 -144.07
C ARG A 24 -114.88 -97.34 -143.07
N LEU A 25 -114.65 -97.19 -141.76
CA LEU A 25 -115.59 -97.61 -140.71
C LEU A 25 -116.89 -96.80 -140.81
N GLY A 26 -116.80 -95.49 -141.02
CA GLY A 26 -117.97 -94.61 -141.22
C GLY A 26 -118.84 -95.02 -142.41
N MET A 27 -118.23 -95.28 -143.59
CA MET A 27 -118.97 -95.73 -144.79
C MET A 27 -119.64 -97.11 -144.64
N ARG A 28 -118.98 -98.07 -143.95
CA ARG A 28 -119.54 -99.41 -143.74
C ARG A 28 -120.77 -99.39 -142.83
N VAL A 29 -120.75 -98.57 -141.78
CA VAL A 29 -121.90 -98.40 -140.88
C VAL A 29 -123.07 -97.72 -141.62
N GLY A 30 -122.79 -96.79 -142.53
CA GLY A 30 -123.82 -96.11 -143.35
C GLY A 30 -124.56 -97.00 -144.35
N LYS A 31 -123.90 -97.99 -144.96
CA LYS A 31 -124.55 -98.98 -145.87
C LYS A 31 -125.37 -100.03 -145.13
N ALA A 32 -125.02 -100.35 -143.89
CA ALA A 32 -125.69 -101.37 -143.07
C ALA A 32 -127.03 -100.91 -142.45
N ARG A 33 -127.41 -99.63 -142.61
CA ARG A 33 -128.60 -99.01 -141.99
C ARG A 33 -128.70 -99.25 -140.47
N LEU A 34 -127.55 -99.24 -139.80
CA LEU A 34 -127.49 -99.40 -138.34
C LEU A 34 -127.98 -98.10 -137.66
N THR A 35 -128.90 -98.26 -136.71
CA THR A 35 -129.36 -97.17 -135.83
C THR A 35 -128.70 -97.36 -134.47
N LEU A 36 -127.92 -96.37 -134.03
CA LEU A 36 -127.45 -96.30 -132.65
C LEU A 36 -128.31 -95.23 -131.98
N PHE A 37 -129.02 -95.60 -130.91
CA PHE A 37 -129.94 -94.71 -130.18
C PHE A 37 -131.04 -94.06 -131.04
N ASN A 38 -131.72 -94.84 -131.90
CA ASN A 38 -132.86 -94.39 -132.72
C ASN A 38 -132.56 -93.28 -133.77
N LEU A 39 -131.30 -92.89 -133.95
CA LEU A 39 -130.92 -91.85 -134.89
C LEU A 39 -131.04 -92.30 -136.35
N ARG A 40 -131.47 -91.37 -137.21
CA ARG A 40 -131.54 -91.61 -138.66
C ARG A 40 -130.15 -92.05 -139.14
N PRO A 41 -130.01 -93.13 -139.94
CA PRO A 41 -128.74 -93.81 -140.20
C PRO A 41 -127.56 -92.93 -140.67
N ARG A 42 -127.85 -91.75 -141.24
CA ARG A 42 -126.83 -90.79 -141.69
C ARG A 42 -126.12 -90.03 -140.54
N GLN A 43 -126.74 -89.85 -139.37
CA GLN A 43 -126.18 -89.09 -138.23
C GLN A 43 -125.28 -89.94 -137.32
N THR A 44 -125.61 -91.22 -137.16
CA THR A 44 -124.83 -92.18 -136.36
C THR A 44 -123.39 -92.31 -136.85
N ALA A 45 -123.20 -92.28 -138.16
CA ALA A 45 -121.88 -92.38 -138.77
C ALA A 45 -120.98 -91.20 -138.35
N THR A 46 -121.50 -89.98 -138.31
CA THR A 46 -120.73 -88.77 -137.97
C THR A 46 -120.26 -88.75 -136.52
N LEU A 47 -121.09 -89.21 -135.59
CA LEU A 47 -120.75 -89.24 -134.15
C LEU A 47 -119.57 -90.17 -133.88
N ILE A 48 -119.59 -91.35 -134.48
CA ILE A 48 -118.52 -92.34 -134.31
C ILE A 48 -117.19 -91.77 -134.81
N THR A 49 -117.19 -91.01 -135.91
CA THR A 49 -115.97 -90.37 -136.45
C THR A 49 -115.34 -89.38 -135.48
N ILE A 50 -116.13 -88.53 -134.82
CA ILE A 50 -115.61 -87.56 -133.82
C ILE A 50 -115.03 -88.31 -132.62
N LEU A 51 -115.73 -89.35 -132.14
CA LEU A 51 -115.29 -90.14 -131.00
C LEU A 51 -113.94 -90.82 -131.29
N THR A 52 -113.76 -91.38 -132.48
CA THR A 52 -112.47 -91.92 -132.91
C THR A 52 -111.39 -90.85 -132.95
N GLY A 53 -111.70 -89.62 -133.41
CA GLY A 53 -110.75 -88.50 -133.44
C GLY A 53 -110.18 -88.17 -132.06
N VAL A 54 -111.03 -88.09 -131.02
CA VAL A 54 -110.59 -87.79 -129.64
C VAL A 54 -109.72 -88.90 -129.06
N ILE A 55 -110.10 -90.16 -129.27
CA ILE A 55 -109.34 -91.32 -128.77
C ILE A 55 -107.94 -91.34 -129.36
N ILE A 56 -107.79 -90.97 -130.65
CA ILE A 56 -106.48 -90.89 -131.30
C ILE A 56 -105.60 -89.82 -130.65
N SER A 57 -106.12 -88.59 -130.45
CA SER A 57 -105.34 -87.52 -129.82
C SER A 57 -104.89 -87.85 -128.40
N ALA A 58 -105.77 -88.44 -127.58
CA ALA A 58 -105.44 -88.88 -126.22
C ALA A 58 -104.36 -89.98 -126.22
N SER A 59 -104.43 -90.92 -127.17
CA SER A 59 -103.44 -91.99 -127.32
C SER A 59 -102.06 -91.44 -127.68
N THR A 60 -101.99 -90.46 -128.59
CA THR A 60 -100.74 -89.79 -128.98
C THR A 60 -100.10 -89.07 -127.79
N PHE A 61 -100.90 -88.36 -126.98
CA PHE A 61 -100.40 -87.66 -125.79
C PHE A 61 -99.85 -88.63 -124.75
N THR A 62 -100.57 -89.73 -124.51
CA THR A 62 -100.16 -90.77 -123.56
C THR A 62 -98.83 -91.39 -123.97
N LEU A 63 -98.65 -91.66 -125.26
CA LEU A 63 -97.40 -92.21 -125.79
C LEU A 63 -96.23 -91.22 -125.65
N LEU A 64 -96.47 -89.91 -125.88
CA LEU A 64 -95.46 -88.86 -125.75
C LEU A 64 -94.89 -88.76 -124.32
N PHE A 65 -95.76 -88.82 -123.30
CA PHE A 65 -95.34 -88.82 -121.89
C PHE A 65 -94.66 -90.14 -121.44
N ALA A 66 -95.02 -91.26 -122.06
CA ALA A 66 -94.41 -92.55 -121.76
C ALA A 66 -92.97 -92.65 -122.28
N ILE A 67 -92.71 -92.09 -123.47
CA ILE A 67 -91.40 -92.19 -124.15
C ILE A 67 -90.44 -91.07 -123.73
N SER A 68 -90.94 -89.88 -123.34
CA SER A 68 -90.09 -88.73 -123.06
C SER A 68 -89.98 -88.43 -121.56
N ASP A 69 -88.86 -88.84 -120.95
CA ASP A 69 -88.53 -88.46 -119.58
C ASP A 69 -88.36 -86.93 -119.43
N GLN A 70 -87.79 -86.25 -120.44
CA GLN A 70 -87.62 -84.79 -120.43
C GLN A 70 -88.95 -84.03 -120.39
N LEU A 71 -90.01 -84.56 -121.01
CA LEU A 71 -91.33 -83.93 -120.94
C LEU A 71 -91.96 -84.12 -119.55
N ARG A 72 -91.62 -85.20 -118.84
CA ARG A 72 -92.09 -85.48 -117.47
C ARG A 72 -91.37 -84.58 -116.46
N THR A 73 -90.03 -84.52 -116.51
CA THR A 73 -89.23 -83.63 -115.65
C THR A 73 -89.57 -82.16 -115.87
N GLY A 74 -89.73 -81.73 -117.14
CA GLY A 74 -90.02 -80.33 -117.47
C GLY A 74 -91.43 -79.85 -117.09
N VAL A 75 -92.42 -80.75 -116.99
CA VAL A 75 -93.79 -80.39 -116.60
C VAL A 75 -94.03 -80.55 -115.09
N PHE A 76 -93.28 -81.42 -114.39
CA PHE A 76 -93.54 -81.75 -112.98
C PHE A 76 -92.48 -81.26 -111.95
N GLU A 77 -91.24 -80.89 -112.34
CA GLU A 77 -90.16 -80.54 -111.38
C GLU A 77 -89.71 -79.06 -111.38
N LEU A 78 -90.36 -78.18 -112.14
CA LEU A 78 -89.96 -76.77 -112.24
C LEU A 78 -90.05 -76.02 -110.90
N GLU A 79 -90.99 -76.40 -110.03
CA GLU A 79 -91.24 -75.77 -108.73
C GLU A 79 -90.09 -76.06 -107.73
N ASN A 80 -89.63 -77.32 -107.66
CA ASN A 80 -88.52 -77.72 -106.78
C ASN A 80 -87.20 -76.99 -107.11
N ILE A 81 -86.89 -76.80 -108.40
CA ILE A 81 -85.66 -76.11 -108.83
C ILE A 81 -85.71 -74.61 -108.49
N GLN A 82 -86.89 -73.99 -108.54
CA GLN A 82 -87.05 -72.59 -108.12
C GLN A 82 -86.93 -72.43 -106.61
N ASP A 83 -87.43 -73.41 -105.84
CA ASP A 83 -87.30 -73.44 -104.39
C ASP A 83 -85.83 -73.60 -103.96
N ASP A 84 -85.08 -74.55 -104.52
CA ASP A 84 -83.64 -74.72 -104.20
C ASP A 84 -82.82 -73.46 -104.52
N LEU A 85 -83.12 -72.77 -105.63
CA LEU A 85 -82.43 -71.52 -106.01
C LEU A 85 -82.79 -70.36 -105.08
N LYS A 86 -84.01 -70.37 -104.55
CA LYS A 86 -84.48 -69.39 -103.56
C LYS A 86 -83.82 -69.64 -102.20
N ASP A 87 -83.72 -70.89 -101.78
CA ASP A 87 -83.07 -71.29 -100.53
C ASP A 87 -81.56 -71.00 -100.58
N ALA A 88 -80.88 -71.39 -101.65
CA ALA A 88 -79.45 -71.09 -101.82
C ALA A 88 -79.15 -69.57 -101.87
N ARG A 89 -80.07 -68.77 -102.42
CA ARG A 89 -79.96 -67.30 -102.36
C ARG A 89 -80.21 -66.77 -100.95
N SER A 90 -81.18 -67.33 -100.23
CA SER A 90 -81.48 -67.00 -98.85
C SER A 90 -80.29 -67.31 -97.93
N ASP A 91 -79.68 -68.48 -98.05
CA ASP A 91 -78.51 -68.89 -97.27
C ASP A 91 -77.29 -68.00 -97.55
N LEU A 92 -77.10 -67.60 -98.81
CA LEU A 92 -76.02 -66.67 -99.17
C LEU A 92 -76.26 -65.28 -98.57
N GLU A 93 -77.51 -64.81 -98.56
CA GLU A 93 -77.90 -63.55 -97.92
C GLU A 93 -77.73 -63.60 -96.39
N GLU A 94 -78.07 -64.73 -95.76
CA GLU A 94 -77.87 -64.96 -94.33
C GLU A 94 -76.37 -65.02 -93.96
N ALA A 95 -75.56 -65.78 -94.68
CA ALA A 95 -74.13 -65.91 -94.43
C ALA A 95 -73.39 -64.57 -94.65
N THR A 96 -73.82 -63.77 -95.64
CA THR A 96 -73.26 -62.42 -95.85
C THR A 96 -73.66 -61.46 -94.75
N ALA A 97 -74.92 -61.51 -94.28
CA ALA A 97 -75.37 -60.72 -93.13
C ALA A 97 -74.66 -61.13 -91.82
N GLU A 98 -74.42 -62.43 -91.60
CA GLU A 98 -73.69 -62.92 -90.42
C GLU A 98 -72.22 -62.48 -90.44
N LYS A 99 -71.56 -62.58 -91.60
CA LYS A 99 -70.20 -62.07 -91.80
C LYS A 99 -70.12 -60.57 -91.48
N GLU A 100 -71.07 -59.77 -91.97
CA GLU A 100 -71.11 -58.34 -91.67
C GLU A 100 -71.29 -58.07 -90.17
N ARG A 101 -72.16 -58.82 -89.49
CA ARG A 101 -72.35 -58.73 -88.03
C ARG A 101 -71.08 -59.07 -87.26
N ILE A 102 -70.36 -60.12 -87.65
CA ILE A 102 -69.10 -60.52 -87.01
C ILE A 102 -68.01 -59.48 -87.26
N GLU A 103 -67.88 -58.97 -88.48
CA GLU A 103 -66.93 -57.88 -88.79
C GLU A 103 -67.24 -56.61 -87.98
N ASN A 104 -68.53 -56.28 -87.80
CA ASN A 104 -68.96 -55.19 -86.93
C ASN A 104 -68.62 -55.44 -85.45
N ARG A 105 -68.85 -56.65 -84.93
CA ARG A 105 -68.46 -57.04 -83.57
C ARG A 105 -66.94 -56.97 -83.37
N LEU A 106 -66.15 -57.47 -84.33
CA LEU A 106 -64.70 -57.42 -84.29
C LEU A 106 -64.19 -55.97 -84.34
N ARG A 107 -64.78 -55.12 -85.20
CA ARG A 107 -64.46 -53.68 -85.25
C ARG A 107 -64.76 -53.00 -83.92
N ASN A 108 -65.91 -53.29 -83.29
CA ASN A 108 -66.28 -52.73 -82.00
C ASN A 108 -65.37 -53.23 -80.87
N ALA A 109 -65.06 -54.52 -80.84
CA ALA A 109 -64.12 -55.11 -79.86
C ALA A 109 -62.72 -54.51 -79.99
N ARG A 110 -62.20 -54.34 -81.22
CA ARG A 110 -60.91 -53.67 -81.47
C ARG A 110 -60.93 -52.21 -81.03
N ARG A 111 -62.02 -51.48 -81.28
CA ARG A 111 -62.20 -50.11 -80.78
C ARG A 111 -62.15 -50.06 -79.25
N GLN A 112 -62.88 -50.95 -78.58
CA GLN A 112 -62.87 -51.06 -77.12
C GLN A 112 -61.49 -51.40 -76.57
N GLN A 113 -60.78 -52.35 -77.19
CA GLN A 113 -59.41 -52.71 -76.81
C GLN A 113 -58.47 -51.50 -76.96
N ASN A 114 -58.53 -50.77 -78.08
CA ASN A 114 -57.73 -49.56 -78.27
C ASN A 114 -58.07 -48.47 -77.25
N THR A 115 -59.35 -48.29 -76.89
CA THR A 115 -59.75 -47.35 -75.84
C THR A 115 -59.24 -47.79 -74.46
N ALA A 116 -59.31 -49.08 -74.14
CA ALA A 116 -58.79 -49.63 -72.90
C ALA A 116 -57.26 -49.48 -72.81
N GLN A 117 -56.55 -49.71 -73.91
CA GLN A 117 -55.10 -49.53 -74.01
C GLN A 117 -54.69 -48.07 -73.75
N ARG A 118 -55.36 -47.11 -74.40
CA ARG A 118 -55.13 -45.67 -74.17
C ARG A 118 -55.40 -45.27 -72.72
N ARG A 119 -56.51 -45.74 -72.13
CA ARG A 119 -56.80 -45.49 -70.71
C ARG A 119 -55.72 -46.06 -69.80
N LEU A 120 -55.18 -47.23 -70.10
CA LEU A 120 -54.11 -47.85 -69.32
C LEU A 120 -52.80 -47.07 -69.44
N GLU A 121 -52.49 -46.53 -70.62
CA GLU A 121 -51.36 -45.61 -70.84
C GLU A 121 -51.55 -44.31 -70.04
N ASP A 122 -52.73 -43.67 -70.11
CA ASP A 122 -53.06 -42.46 -69.35
C ASP A 122 -52.99 -42.68 -67.83
N ILE A 123 -53.49 -43.83 -67.36
CA ILE A 123 -53.44 -44.22 -65.94
C ILE A 123 -51.99 -44.45 -65.52
N ASN A 124 -51.17 -45.14 -66.33
CA ASN A 124 -49.76 -45.36 -66.03
C ASN A 124 -48.97 -44.04 -65.96
N GLN A 125 -49.24 -43.11 -66.88
CA GLN A 125 -48.64 -41.76 -66.82
C GLN A 125 -49.07 -41.00 -65.57
N SER A 126 -50.36 -41.03 -65.24
CA SER A 126 -50.90 -40.38 -64.03
C SER A 126 -50.33 -41.01 -62.75
N LEU A 127 -50.17 -42.34 -62.72
CA LEU A 127 -49.56 -43.07 -61.61
C LEU A 127 -48.09 -42.69 -61.45
N GLN A 128 -47.32 -42.60 -62.54
CA GLN A 128 -45.92 -42.14 -62.50
C GLN A 128 -45.80 -40.70 -61.98
N GLN A 129 -46.71 -39.81 -62.39
CA GLN A 129 -46.76 -38.45 -61.87
C GLN A 129 -47.07 -38.44 -60.36
N ALA A 130 -48.05 -39.23 -59.91
CA ALA A 130 -48.39 -39.35 -58.49
C ALA A 130 -47.22 -39.91 -57.66
N ILE A 131 -46.51 -40.93 -58.15
CA ILE A 131 -45.31 -41.48 -57.50
C ILE A 131 -44.20 -40.43 -57.41
N THR A 132 -44.00 -39.65 -58.47
CA THR A 132 -42.99 -38.57 -58.49
C THR A 132 -43.35 -37.48 -57.48
N GLN A 133 -44.61 -37.06 -57.42
CA GLN A 133 -45.09 -36.09 -56.43
C GLN A 133 -44.98 -36.62 -55.00
N GLN A 134 -45.31 -37.89 -54.76
CA GLN A 134 -45.16 -38.53 -53.45
C GLN A 134 -43.69 -38.52 -53.01
N THR A 135 -42.78 -38.89 -53.91
CA THR A 135 -41.33 -38.91 -53.64
C THR A 135 -40.81 -37.51 -53.32
N GLN A 136 -41.21 -36.50 -54.10
CA GLN A 136 -40.85 -35.10 -53.85
C GLN A 136 -41.40 -34.60 -52.51
N THR A 137 -42.65 -34.90 -52.19
CA THR A 137 -43.30 -34.52 -50.94
C THR A 137 -42.60 -35.19 -49.74
N GLN A 138 -42.20 -36.46 -49.89
CA GLN A 138 -41.49 -37.19 -48.84
C GLN A 138 -40.08 -36.64 -48.61
N ALA A 139 -39.37 -36.24 -49.67
CA ALA A 139 -38.09 -35.53 -49.56
C ALA A 139 -38.25 -34.14 -48.90
N GLN A 140 -39.32 -33.40 -49.25
CA GLN A 140 -39.65 -32.12 -48.60
C GLN A 140 -39.98 -32.30 -47.12
N LEU A 141 -40.74 -33.34 -46.75
CA LEU A 141 -41.06 -33.65 -45.36
C LEU A 141 -39.79 -33.95 -44.56
N GLN A 142 -38.88 -34.76 -45.10
CA GLN A 142 -37.57 -35.03 -44.47
C GLN A 142 -36.74 -33.77 -44.29
N SER A 143 -36.64 -32.92 -45.32
CA SER A 143 -35.93 -31.63 -45.26
C SER A 143 -36.54 -30.67 -44.23
N THR A 144 -37.87 -30.61 -44.16
CA THR A 144 -38.58 -29.76 -43.19
C THR A 144 -38.38 -30.29 -41.76
N GLN A 145 -38.38 -31.61 -41.58
CA GLN A 145 -38.12 -32.23 -40.28
C GLN A 145 -36.68 -31.95 -39.80
N GLN A 146 -35.69 -32.02 -40.70
CA GLN A 146 -34.31 -31.65 -40.39
C GLN A 146 -34.21 -30.18 -39.97
N ARG A 147 -34.82 -29.27 -40.74
CA ARG A 147 -34.86 -27.83 -40.40
C ARG A 147 -35.55 -27.56 -39.07
N LEU A 148 -36.62 -28.28 -38.74
CA LEU A 148 -37.30 -28.17 -37.46
C LEU A 148 -36.39 -28.62 -36.31
N ASN A 149 -35.72 -29.78 -36.45
CA ASN A 149 -34.79 -30.28 -35.44
C ASN A 149 -33.60 -29.32 -35.23
N GLU A 150 -33.05 -28.75 -36.30
CA GLU A 150 -31.99 -27.73 -36.22
C GLU A 150 -32.48 -26.46 -35.51
N SER A 151 -33.66 -25.96 -35.89
CA SER A 151 -34.26 -24.78 -35.26
C SER A 151 -34.50 -25.01 -33.77
N GLN A 152 -35.00 -26.20 -33.40
CA GLN A 152 -35.26 -26.57 -32.01
C GLN A 152 -33.97 -26.68 -31.20
N THR A 153 -32.89 -27.20 -31.79
CA THR A 153 -31.55 -27.22 -31.18
C THR A 153 -31.03 -25.81 -30.96
N LYS A 154 -31.12 -24.93 -31.97
CA LYS A 154 -30.71 -23.53 -31.86
C LYS A 154 -31.51 -22.77 -30.81
N PHE A 155 -32.82 -23.03 -30.72
CA PHE A 155 -33.68 -22.43 -29.71
C PHE A 155 -33.27 -22.86 -28.29
N GLN A 156 -33.01 -24.16 -28.08
CA GLN A 156 -32.53 -24.67 -26.79
C GLN A 156 -31.17 -24.05 -26.42
N GLN A 157 -30.23 -23.94 -27.36
CA GLN A 157 -28.94 -23.28 -27.14
C GLN A 157 -29.11 -21.80 -26.78
N ALA A 158 -29.97 -21.06 -27.49
CA ALA A 158 -30.26 -19.67 -27.19
C ALA A 158 -30.88 -19.50 -25.81
N GLN A 159 -31.77 -20.41 -25.39
CA GLN A 159 -32.37 -20.39 -24.06
C GLN A 159 -31.35 -20.66 -22.95
N GLN A 160 -30.42 -21.60 -23.16
CA GLN A 160 -29.31 -21.86 -22.24
C GLN A 160 -28.37 -20.65 -22.13
N LEU A 161 -28.00 -20.04 -23.26
CA LEU A 161 -27.16 -18.84 -23.28
C LEU A 161 -27.82 -17.67 -22.56
N LEU A 162 -29.12 -17.46 -22.79
CA LEU A 162 -29.90 -16.42 -22.11
C LEU A 162 -29.92 -16.64 -20.60
N SER A 163 -30.11 -17.88 -20.15
CA SER A 163 -30.06 -18.22 -18.73
C SER A 163 -28.68 -17.93 -18.12
N ALA A 164 -27.60 -18.30 -18.81
CA ALA A 164 -26.23 -18.06 -18.34
C ALA A 164 -25.92 -16.55 -18.26
N VAL A 165 -26.27 -15.79 -19.29
CA VAL A 165 -26.08 -14.33 -19.31
C VAL A 165 -26.95 -13.64 -18.26
N SER A 166 -28.17 -14.12 -18.04
CA SER A 166 -29.06 -13.61 -16.99
C SER A 166 -28.47 -13.82 -15.59
N GLN A 167 -27.91 -15.01 -15.32
CA GLN A 167 -27.21 -15.29 -14.06
C GLN A 167 -25.97 -14.39 -13.89
N GLN A 168 -25.15 -14.23 -14.93
CA GLN A 168 -24.00 -13.33 -14.89
C GLN A 168 -24.42 -11.88 -14.61
N ALA A 169 -25.48 -11.40 -15.26
CA ALA A 169 -26.02 -10.07 -15.01
C ALA A 169 -26.57 -9.91 -13.58
N GLY A 170 -27.11 -10.98 -12.98
CA GLY A 170 -27.49 -11.01 -11.57
C GLY A 170 -26.28 -10.87 -10.65
N ASN A 171 -25.24 -11.67 -10.89
CA ASN A 171 -24.00 -11.64 -10.09
C ASN A 171 -23.30 -10.28 -10.18
N LEU A 172 -23.16 -9.72 -11.39
CA LEU A 172 -22.57 -8.39 -11.60
C LEU A 172 -23.38 -7.28 -10.91
N ARG A 173 -24.72 -7.38 -10.90
CA ARG A 173 -25.55 -6.42 -10.15
C ARG A 173 -25.31 -6.51 -8.65
N ALA A 174 -25.19 -7.71 -8.10
CA ALA A 174 -24.89 -7.90 -6.68
C ALA A 174 -23.49 -7.35 -6.33
N GLU A 175 -22.49 -7.58 -7.19
CA GLU A 175 -21.14 -7.04 -7.03
C GLU A 175 -21.12 -5.50 -7.09
N ILE A 176 -21.87 -4.90 -8.02
CA ILE A 176 -22.02 -3.44 -8.10
C ILE A 176 -22.66 -2.89 -6.82
N GLN A 177 -23.69 -3.54 -6.29
CA GLN A 177 -24.32 -3.12 -5.03
C GLN A 177 -23.35 -3.21 -3.85
N GLN A 178 -22.54 -4.27 -3.79
CA GLN A 178 -21.51 -4.42 -2.77
C GLN A 178 -20.46 -3.31 -2.88
N LEU A 179 -19.93 -3.06 -4.08
CA LEU A 179 -18.95 -2.00 -4.33
C LEU A 179 -19.49 -0.61 -4.01
N GLN A 180 -20.79 -0.37 -4.24
CA GLN A 180 -21.45 0.88 -3.84
C GLN A 180 -21.51 1.03 -2.31
N SER A 181 -21.82 -0.05 -1.59
CA SER A 181 -21.80 -0.07 -0.13
C SER A 181 -20.39 0.17 0.42
N ASP A 182 -19.39 -0.54 -0.12
CA ASP A 182 -17.99 -0.40 0.29
C ASP A 182 -17.47 1.02 0.02
N ARG A 183 -17.84 1.61 -1.12
CA ARG A 183 -17.51 3.00 -1.44
C ARG A 183 -18.14 3.97 -0.43
N GLN A 184 -19.39 3.76 -0.04
CA GLN A 184 -20.05 4.61 0.96
C GLN A 184 -19.36 4.51 2.33
N GLU A 185 -18.91 3.31 2.70
CA GLU A 185 -18.14 3.09 3.91
C GLU A 185 -16.78 3.80 3.87
N LEU A 186 -16.04 3.66 2.76
CA LEU A 186 -14.77 4.35 2.58
C LEU A 186 -14.92 5.88 2.59
N ILE A 187 -16.02 6.42 2.07
CA ILE A 187 -16.33 7.85 2.18
C ILE A 187 -16.51 8.26 3.64
N ARG A 188 -17.27 7.50 4.44
CA ARG A 188 -17.45 7.77 5.88
C ARG A 188 -16.13 7.71 6.65
N GLN A 189 -15.29 6.72 6.35
CA GLN A 189 -13.95 6.60 6.97
C GLN A 189 -13.07 7.78 6.61
N ARG A 190 -13.03 8.17 5.32
CA ARG A 190 -12.28 9.35 4.87
C ARG A 190 -12.75 10.63 5.56
N ASP A 191 -14.06 10.82 5.69
CA ASP A 191 -14.62 12.03 6.31
C ASP A 191 -14.30 12.08 7.81
N THR A 192 -14.33 10.93 8.50
CA THR A 192 -13.89 10.79 9.90
C THR A 192 -12.42 11.16 10.07
N VAL A 193 -11.54 10.62 9.22
CA VAL A 193 -10.09 10.93 9.26
C VAL A 193 -9.86 12.41 8.97
N ARG A 194 -10.62 13.00 8.05
CA ARG A 194 -10.51 14.43 7.73
C ARG A 194 -10.88 15.31 8.92
N GLU A 195 -11.91 14.94 9.67
CA GLU A 195 -12.30 15.64 10.90
C GLU A 195 -11.24 15.51 11.99
N GLN A 196 -10.65 14.32 12.16
CA GLN A 196 -9.53 14.12 13.08
C GLN A 196 -8.30 14.97 12.73
N ILE A 197 -7.96 15.08 11.45
CA ILE A 197 -6.87 15.94 10.98
C ILE A 197 -7.15 17.40 11.33
N ALA A 198 -8.36 17.90 11.04
CA ALA A 198 -8.74 19.27 11.37
C ALA A 198 -8.64 19.57 12.87
N GLN A 199 -9.03 18.62 13.73
CA GLN A 199 -8.88 18.73 15.19
C GLN A 199 -7.41 18.74 15.62
N ARG A 200 -6.57 17.89 15.03
CA ARG A 200 -5.12 17.86 15.31
C ARG A 200 -4.45 19.16 14.88
N ASP A 201 -4.79 19.68 13.71
CA ASP A 201 -4.22 20.94 13.19
C ASP A 201 -4.55 22.11 14.11
N GLN A 202 -5.77 22.16 14.66
CA GLN A 202 -6.13 23.15 15.67
C GLN A 202 -5.30 23.01 16.95
N GLU A 203 -5.14 21.78 17.48
CA GLU A 203 -4.33 21.56 18.68
C GLU A 203 -2.86 21.93 18.46
N ILE A 204 -2.31 21.65 17.26
CA ILE A 204 -0.95 22.03 16.89
C ILE A 204 -0.81 23.56 16.92
N ALA A 205 -1.74 24.29 16.30
CA ALA A 205 -1.72 25.75 16.29
C ALA A 205 -1.79 26.35 17.72
N GLU A 206 -2.62 25.78 18.60
CA GLU A 206 -2.71 26.20 20.00
C GLU A 206 -1.39 25.93 20.76
N ARG A 207 -0.77 24.77 20.52
CA ARG A 207 0.52 24.40 21.12
C ARG A 207 1.67 25.28 20.62
N ASP A 208 1.70 25.61 19.34
CA ASP A 208 2.72 26.48 18.75
C ASP A 208 2.65 27.88 19.36
N GLN A 209 1.44 28.41 19.57
CA GLN A 209 1.25 29.69 20.26
C GLN A 209 1.74 29.62 21.73
N ALA A 210 1.47 28.51 22.42
CA ALA A 210 1.94 28.30 23.79
C ALA A 210 3.48 28.19 23.87
N ILE A 211 4.11 27.53 22.89
CA ILE A 211 5.57 27.43 22.78
C ILE A 211 6.17 28.82 22.56
N ALA A 212 5.67 29.59 21.59
CA ALA A 212 6.15 30.94 21.32
C ALA A 212 6.05 31.86 22.56
N THR A 213 4.96 31.71 23.33
CA THR A 213 4.79 32.45 24.60
C THR A 213 5.84 32.05 25.64
N ARG A 214 6.12 30.74 25.77
CA ARG A 214 7.13 30.22 26.71
C ARG A 214 8.55 30.62 26.30
N GLU A 215 8.87 30.60 25.02
CA GLU A 215 10.17 31.05 24.50
C GLU A 215 10.40 32.54 24.82
N ALA A 216 9.38 33.37 24.66
CA ALA A 216 9.46 34.78 25.05
C ALA A 216 9.70 34.94 26.56
N GLN A 217 9.01 34.15 27.40
CA GLN A 217 9.22 34.15 28.85
C GLN A 217 10.62 33.68 29.25
N LEU A 218 11.14 32.63 28.61
CA LEU A 218 12.49 32.13 28.87
C LEU A 218 13.53 33.19 28.55
N LYS A 219 13.40 33.87 27.41
CA LYS A 219 14.30 34.96 27.03
C LYS A 219 14.28 36.13 28.02
N ASP A 220 13.10 36.48 28.52
CA ASP A 220 12.96 37.51 29.55
C ASP A 220 13.65 37.09 30.86
N LEU A 221 13.42 35.86 31.32
CA LEU A 221 14.07 35.30 32.51
C LEU A 221 15.59 35.22 32.36
N GLU A 222 16.11 34.81 31.21
CA GLU A 222 17.56 34.82 30.93
C GLU A 222 18.16 36.23 31.03
N THR A 223 17.42 37.23 30.54
CA THR A 223 17.82 38.64 30.64
C THR A 223 17.85 39.08 32.11
N GLN A 224 16.84 38.70 32.89
CA GLN A 224 16.79 38.98 34.34
C GLN A 224 17.94 38.32 35.11
N ILE A 225 18.24 37.04 34.81
CA ILE A 225 19.34 36.31 35.43
C ILE A 225 20.67 37.04 35.16
N THR A 226 20.91 37.41 33.90
CA THR A 226 22.14 38.11 33.50
C THR A 226 22.27 39.44 34.24
N PHE A 227 21.17 40.18 34.38
CA PHE A 227 21.14 41.45 35.11
C PHE A 227 21.42 41.28 36.61
N LEU A 228 20.81 40.27 37.25
CA LEU A 228 21.03 39.97 38.67
C LEU A 228 22.46 39.51 38.94
N ASP A 229 23.05 38.72 38.03
CA ASP A 229 24.44 38.26 38.16
C ASP A 229 25.42 39.44 38.10
N GLN A 230 25.21 40.40 37.20
CA GLN A 230 25.98 41.64 37.14
C GLN A 230 25.89 42.46 38.44
N GLN A 231 24.69 42.59 39.02
CA GLN A 231 24.51 43.29 40.29
C GLN A 231 25.22 42.58 41.44
N LYS A 232 25.16 41.25 41.48
CA LYS A 232 25.85 40.46 42.49
C LYS A 232 27.37 40.69 42.44
N VAL A 233 27.96 40.60 41.25
CA VAL A 233 29.40 40.83 41.06
C VAL A 233 29.80 42.25 41.46
N ALA A 234 28.99 43.26 41.14
CA ALA A 234 29.25 44.64 41.54
C ALA A 234 29.24 44.80 43.07
N LEU A 235 28.25 44.22 43.74
CA LEU A 235 28.12 44.28 45.19
C LEU A 235 29.26 43.54 45.92
N GLU A 236 29.68 42.38 45.41
CA GLU A 236 30.80 41.62 45.96
C GLU A 236 32.12 42.42 45.90
N ARG A 237 32.37 43.14 44.80
CA ARG A 237 33.54 44.02 44.68
C ARG A 237 33.50 45.19 45.66
N GLU A 238 32.36 45.86 45.76
CA GLU A 238 32.18 46.97 46.70
C GLU A 238 32.43 46.54 48.16
N PHE A 239 31.96 45.34 48.53
CA PHE A 239 32.20 44.77 49.85
C PHE A 239 33.68 44.43 50.10
N GLU A 240 34.38 43.89 49.09
CA GLU A 240 35.80 43.56 49.22
C GLU A 240 36.68 44.81 49.33
N ASP A 241 36.38 45.86 48.56
CA ASP A 241 37.08 47.15 48.61
C ASP A 241 36.90 47.84 49.97
N LEU A 242 35.69 47.79 50.54
CA LEU A 242 35.41 48.32 51.88
C LEU A 242 36.21 47.60 52.98
N ARG A 243 36.43 46.28 52.82
CA ARG A 243 37.19 45.46 53.78
C ARG A 243 38.69 45.71 53.73
N ARG A 244 39.26 46.01 52.56
CA ARG A 244 40.71 46.27 52.41
C ARG A 244 41.12 47.67 52.89
N GLY A 245 40.23 48.65 52.81
CA GLY A 245 40.53 50.05 53.18
C GLY A 245 40.63 50.35 54.68
N ASN A 246 40.12 49.48 55.57
CA ASN A 246 39.87 49.82 56.98
C ASN A 246 40.60 48.94 58.02
N VAL A 247 41.49 48.02 57.63
CA VAL A 247 42.23 47.18 58.59
C VAL A 247 43.24 48.03 59.36
N THR A 248 43.12 48.08 60.69
CA THR A 248 43.91 48.96 61.56
C THR A 248 44.73 48.21 62.61
N LEU A 249 44.28 47.00 62.97
CA LEU A 249 45.01 46.08 63.84
C LEU A 249 45.27 44.80 63.06
N PHE A 250 46.54 44.46 62.84
CA PHE A 250 46.93 43.29 62.07
C PHE A 250 47.15 42.07 62.97
N ARG A 251 46.91 40.89 62.41
CA ARG A 251 47.29 39.63 63.06
C ARG A 251 48.78 39.62 63.36
N ASN A 252 49.14 39.11 64.53
CA ASN A 252 50.49 39.08 65.11
C ASN A 252 51.07 40.43 65.50
N GLN A 253 50.32 41.53 65.37
CA GLN A 253 50.77 42.82 65.88
C GLN A 253 50.87 42.78 67.41
N THR A 254 52.00 43.23 67.95
CA THR A 254 52.25 43.30 69.39
C THR A 254 51.41 44.41 70.03
N LEU A 255 50.57 44.03 70.99
CA LEU A 255 49.69 44.94 71.75
C LEU A 255 50.32 45.37 73.08
N ALA A 256 51.03 44.45 73.74
CA ALA A 256 51.86 44.77 74.91
C ALA A 256 52.94 43.71 75.07
N TRP A 257 54.05 44.09 75.69
CA TRP A 257 55.08 43.16 76.14
C TRP A 257 55.82 43.71 77.37
N GLY A 258 56.54 42.83 78.07
CA GLY A 258 57.42 43.22 79.18
C GLY A 258 58.20 42.05 79.76
N VAL A 259 59.32 42.36 80.42
CA VAL A 259 60.04 41.41 81.27
C VAL A 259 59.36 41.38 82.64
N VAL A 260 58.98 40.19 83.08
CA VAL A 260 58.24 39.94 84.31
C VAL A 260 59.01 38.92 85.14
N ARG A 261 59.31 39.30 86.38
CA ARG A 261 59.86 38.43 87.42
C ARG A 261 58.87 38.37 88.56
N VAL A 262 58.53 37.16 89.01
CA VAL A 262 57.56 36.97 90.09
C VAL A 262 58.23 36.22 91.24
N ASP A 263 58.72 36.96 92.24
CA ASP A 263 59.40 36.35 93.40
C ASP A 263 58.41 35.64 94.35
N VAL A 264 57.13 36.01 94.32
CA VAL A 264 56.06 35.39 95.12
C VAL A 264 54.97 34.88 94.18
N PRO A 265 54.71 33.55 94.09
CA PRO A 265 53.76 32.97 93.13
C PRO A 265 52.38 33.63 93.09
N SER A 266 51.88 34.10 94.24
CA SER A 266 50.58 34.79 94.33
C SER A 266 50.52 36.15 93.61
N ALA A 267 51.66 36.73 93.23
CA ALA A 267 51.73 37.98 92.47
C ALA A 267 51.67 37.76 90.94
N ALA A 268 51.79 36.52 90.43
CA ALA A 268 51.78 36.23 88.99
C ALA A 268 50.49 36.70 88.27
N PRO A 269 49.28 36.44 88.80
CA PRO A 269 48.05 36.90 88.15
C PRO A 269 47.98 38.43 88.02
N GLN A 270 48.48 39.15 89.04
CA GLN A 270 48.50 40.61 89.01
C GLN A 270 49.46 41.15 87.94
N ALA A 271 50.60 40.49 87.73
CA ALA A 271 51.56 40.85 86.70
C ALA A 271 50.99 40.63 85.28
N VAL A 272 50.32 39.50 85.05
CA VAL A 272 49.62 39.21 83.78
C VAL A 272 48.51 40.23 83.52
N GLU A 273 47.69 40.53 84.53
CA GLU A 273 46.59 41.48 84.43
C GLU A 273 47.08 42.89 84.03
N GLN A 274 48.18 43.38 84.62
CA GLN A 274 48.76 44.67 84.24
C GLN A 274 49.17 44.72 82.76
N LEU A 275 49.68 43.62 82.22
CA LEU A 275 50.07 43.55 80.82
C LEU A 275 48.86 43.48 79.88
N LEU A 276 47.83 42.72 80.26
CA LEU A 276 46.57 42.66 79.52
C LEU A 276 45.86 44.01 79.50
N GLN A 277 45.90 44.78 80.59
CA GLN A 277 45.35 46.14 80.64
C GLN A 277 46.05 47.08 79.65
N ARG A 278 47.38 47.01 79.54
CA ARG A 278 48.13 47.79 78.54
C ARG A 278 47.76 47.37 77.12
N ALA A 279 47.70 46.07 76.86
CA ALA A 279 47.30 45.54 75.56
C ALA A 279 45.87 45.97 75.17
N ASN A 280 44.97 45.96 76.15
CA ASN A 280 43.59 46.39 75.99
C ASN A 280 43.49 47.89 75.66
N GLN A 281 44.27 48.73 76.34
CA GLN A 281 44.31 50.17 76.08
C GLN A 281 44.78 50.47 74.64
N LEU A 282 45.86 49.83 74.19
CA LEU A 282 46.37 50.02 72.84
C LEU A 282 45.38 49.50 71.79
N ALA A 283 44.81 48.31 71.98
CA ALA A 283 43.81 47.75 71.09
C ALA A 283 42.57 48.66 70.98
N ALA A 284 42.09 49.21 72.09
CA ALA A 284 40.96 50.14 72.11
C ALA A 284 41.28 51.45 71.38
N GLN A 285 42.50 51.98 71.56
CA GLN A 285 42.95 53.19 70.88
C GLN A 285 43.03 53.02 69.36
N ILE A 286 43.51 51.85 68.91
CA ILE A 286 43.62 51.52 67.48
C ILE A 286 42.24 51.35 66.85
N ILE A 287 41.32 50.64 67.52
CA ILE A 287 40.00 50.31 66.96
C ILE A 287 38.99 51.46 67.10
N GLN A 288 39.09 52.28 68.15
CA GLN A 288 38.18 53.40 68.44
C GLN A 288 38.97 54.69 68.75
N PRO A 289 39.70 55.26 67.77
CA PRO A 289 40.46 56.49 67.98
C PRO A 289 39.54 57.65 68.41
N GLY A 290 39.88 58.33 69.50
CA GLY A 290 39.14 59.49 70.00
C GLY A 290 37.84 59.21 70.76
N THR A 291 37.42 57.95 70.91
CA THR A 291 36.18 57.55 71.61
C THR A 291 36.39 56.47 72.69
N VAL A 292 37.65 56.18 73.04
CA VAL A 292 38.00 55.18 74.06
C VAL A 292 37.33 55.52 75.40
N LYS A 293 36.39 54.68 75.83
CA LYS A 293 35.83 54.75 77.18
C LYS A 293 36.86 54.16 78.15
N ASN A 294 37.25 54.93 79.17
CA ASN A 294 38.16 54.46 80.21
C ASN A 294 37.64 53.18 80.86
N GLY A 295 38.47 52.13 80.89
CA GLY A 295 38.13 50.84 81.49
C GLY A 295 37.30 49.89 80.62
N GLN A 296 36.98 50.25 79.37
CA GLN A 296 36.30 49.32 78.46
C GLN A 296 37.23 48.17 78.05
N GLN A 297 36.80 46.94 78.28
CA GLN A 297 37.48 45.75 77.80
C GLN A 297 37.10 45.46 76.34
N VAL A 298 38.09 45.42 75.47
CA VAL A 298 37.94 45.15 74.03
C VAL A 298 38.67 43.87 73.62
N ILE A 299 39.73 43.49 74.36
CA ILE A 299 40.45 42.23 74.13
C ILE A 299 39.76 41.05 74.80
N ARG A 300 39.73 39.93 74.10
CA ARG A 300 39.21 38.65 74.55
C ARG A 300 40.37 37.67 74.73
N ILE A 301 40.51 37.18 75.96
CA ILE A 301 41.43 36.11 76.36
C ILE A 301 40.69 35.20 77.34
N THR A 302 40.91 33.88 77.26
CA THR A 302 40.21 32.93 78.12
C THR A 302 40.86 32.86 79.50
N THR A 303 40.07 32.56 80.53
CA THR A 303 40.59 32.36 81.90
C THR A 303 41.66 31.27 81.96
N ALA A 304 41.47 30.18 81.21
CA ALA A 304 42.45 29.10 81.11
C ALA A 304 43.82 29.58 80.58
N GLN A 305 43.84 30.45 79.56
CA GLN A 305 45.08 31.03 79.04
C GLN A 305 45.76 31.94 80.07
N VAL A 306 44.99 32.70 80.85
CA VAL A 306 45.54 33.56 81.91
C VAL A 306 46.11 32.73 83.06
N GLU A 307 45.43 31.65 83.46
CA GLU A 307 45.89 30.71 84.49
C GLU A 307 47.17 29.98 84.06
N GLU A 308 47.22 29.49 82.81
CA GLU A 308 48.40 28.84 82.24
C GLU A 308 49.60 29.79 82.23
N LEU A 309 49.40 31.01 81.73
CA LEU A 309 50.43 32.04 81.70
C LEU A 309 50.92 32.42 83.12
N SER A 310 50.00 32.54 84.07
CA SER A 310 50.33 32.87 85.46
C SER A 310 51.11 31.74 86.13
N SER A 311 50.74 30.49 85.88
CA SER A 311 51.46 29.32 86.39
C SER A 311 52.87 29.22 85.81
N GLN A 312 53.05 29.62 84.55
CA GLN A 312 54.35 29.53 83.88
C GLN A 312 55.37 30.52 84.44
N ILE A 313 54.96 31.73 84.83
CA ILE A 313 55.86 32.79 85.31
C ILE A 313 56.07 32.80 86.83
N ALA A 314 55.47 31.85 87.56
CA ALA A 314 55.41 31.85 89.03
C ALA A 314 56.59 31.15 89.73
N ASP A 315 57.64 30.79 89.00
CA ASP A 315 58.78 30.00 89.50
C ASP A 315 59.95 30.85 90.01
N GLY A 316 59.88 32.18 89.87
CA GLY A 316 60.91 33.13 90.31
C GLY A 316 61.94 33.51 89.24
N GLU A 317 61.82 32.95 88.03
CA GLU A 317 62.69 33.29 86.90
C GLU A 317 62.17 34.52 86.13
N ASP A 318 63.03 35.11 85.29
CA ASP A 318 62.66 36.23 84.43
C ASP A 318 61.99 35.71 83.15
N TYR A 319 60.78 36.19 82.84
CA TYR A 319 60.05 35.86 81.62
C TYR A 319 59.76 37.09 80.77
N VAL A 320 59.86 36.94 79.45
CA VAL A 320 59.32 37.90 78.50
C VAL A 320 57.88 37.49 78.19
N VAL A 321 56.95 38.32 78.62
CA VAL A 321 55.52 38.11 78.34
C VAL A 321 55.10 39.02 77.20
N ARG A 322 54.43 38.47 76.18
CA ARG A 322 53.93 39.19 75.02
C ARG A 322 52.45 38.93 74.81
N VAL A 323 51.71 39.97 74.45
CA VAL A 323 50.30 39.91 74.04
C VAL A 323 50.20 40.41 72.60
N ILE A 324 49.72 39.55 71.69
CA ILE A 324 49.56 39.86 70.26
C ILE A 324 48.11 39.70 69.81
N ALA A 325 47.71 40.40 68.75
CA ALA A 325 46.42 40.20 68.11
C ALA A 325 46.36 38.86 67.35
N ALA A 326 45.29 38.09 67.52
CA ALA A 326 45.10 36.79 66.87
C ALA A 326 44.52 36.87 65.46
N GLY A 327 43.96 38.03 65.08
CA GLY A 327 43.28 38.28 63.81
C GLY A 327 43.49 39.70 63.29
N ASN A 328 42.94 39.98 62.10
CA ASN A 328 42.89 41.33 61.54
C ASN A 328 41.57 41.99 61.94
N TYR A 329 41.64 43.22 62.44
CA TYR A 329 40.46 43.97 62.88
C TYR A 329 40.43 45.36 62.22
N VAL A 330 39.23 45.88 62.03
CA VAL A 330 38.98 47.17 61.38
C VAL A 330 38.63 48.26 62.38
N VAL A 331 38.82 49.53 61.98
CA VAL A 331 38.35 50.68 62.78
C VAL A 331 36.83 50.55 62.97
N GLY A 332 36.35 50.71 64.19
CA GLY A 332 34.92 50.58 64.50
C GLY A 332 34.40 49.14 64.41
N GLU A 333 35.25 48.14 64.71
CA GLU A 333 34.86 46.73 64.81
C GLU A 333 33.49 46.58 65.51
N PRO A 334 32.45 46.04 64.84
CA PRO A 334 31.06 46.14 65.31
C PRO A 334 30.82 45.60 66.71
N CYS A 335 31.49 44.51 67.08
CA CYS A 335 31.38 43.95 68.43
C CYS A 335 31.99 44.87 69.49
N VAL A 336 33.08 45.58 69.18
CA VAL A 336 33.67 46.58 70.09
C VAL A 336 32.76 47.82 70.22
N LEU A 337 32.08 48.22 69.14
CA LEU A 337 31.05 49.28 69.17
C LEU A 337 29.81 48.86 69.98
N ALA A 338 29.44 47.58 69.92
CA ALA A 338 28.37 47.00 70.74
C ALA A 338 28.75 46.89 72.23
N GLY A 339 30.03 47.09 72.58
CA GLY A 339 30.54 47.02 73.94
C GLY A 339 31.11 45.66 74.33
N ASP A 340 31.23 44.73 73.39
CA ASP A 340 31.76 43.39 73.62
C ASP A 340 33.28 43.32 73.45
N ALA A 341 33.92 42.47 74.26
CA ALA A 341 35.31 42.10 74.10
C ALA A 341 35.42 40.99 73.04
N CYS A 342 35.85 41.34 71.84
CA CYS A 342 35.91 40.42 70.70
C CYS A 342 37.24 40.44 69.94
N ILE A 343 38.20 41.27 70.36
CA ILE A 343 39.54 41.28 69.80
C ILE A 343 40.30 40.12 70.44
N ASP A 344 40.39 39.00 69.75
CA ASP A 344 41.12 37.84 70.23
C ASP A 344 42.61 38.16 70.33
N VAL A 345 43.19 37.84 71.49
CA VAL A 345 44.62 37.99 71.73
C VAL A 345 45.25 36.67 72.11
N ILE A 346 46.54 36.55 71.81
CA ILE A 346 47.39 35.44 72.25
C ILE A 346 48.43 36.03 73.20
N ALA A 347 48.49 35.48 74.42
CA ALA A 347 49.50 35.83 75.39
C ALA A 347 50.49 34.67 75.57
N THR A 348 51.78 34.96 75.51
CA THR A 348 52.86 33.96 75.60
C THR A 348 53.93 34.43 76.58
N ALA A 349 54.47 33.52 77.40
CA ALA A 349 55.68 33.74 78.19
C ALA A 349 56.85 32.90 77.67
N THR A 350 58.00 33.53 77.51
CA THR A 350 59.26 32.88 77.13
C THR A 350 60.33 33.24 78.16
N PRO A 351 61.16 32.30 78.65
CA PRO A 351 62.26 32.64 79.57
C PRO A 351 63.15 33.74 79.00
N ASN A 352 63.50 34.73 79.82
CA ASN A 352 64.36 35.84 79.44
C ASN A 352 65.84 35.47 79.63
N GLN A 353 66.43 34.91 78.59
CA GLN A 353 67.81 34.39 78.64
C GLN A 353 68.75 35.30 77.86
N VAL A 354 70.04 35.28 78.22
CA VAL A 354 71.08 35.94 77.43
C VAL A 354 71.26 35.17 76.13
N ILE A 355 71.02 35.82 75.00
CA ILE A 355 71.18 35.27 73.65
C ILE A 355 72.56 35.62 73.08
N PHE A 356 73.03 36.85 73.26
CA PHE A 356 74.37 37.28 72.85
C PHE A 356 75.06 38.02 73.98
N LYS A 357 76.38 37.86 74.11
CA LYS A 357 77.19 38.61 75.07
C LYS A 357 77.64 39.95 74.50
N GLN A 358 77.89 40.93 75.37
CA GLN A 358 78.45 42.21 74.96
C GLN A 358 79.72 42.02 74.11
N GLY A 359 79.76 42.68 72.95
CA GLY A 359 80.85 42.61 71.97
C GLY A 359 80.80 41.41 71.02
N GLU A 360 79.80 40.52 71.16
CA GLU A 360 79.64 39.39 70.26
C GLU A 360 79.21 39.84 68.86
N VAL A 361 79.79 39.22 67.83
CA VAL A 361 79.51 39.53 66.41
C VAL A 361 78.26 38.80 65.95
N ILE A 362 77.23 39.57 65.58
CA ILE A 362 75.93 39.07 65.14
C ILE A 362 75.92 38.90 63.62
N ALA A 363 76.45 39.87 62.88
CA ALA A 363 76.61 39.73 61.44
C ALA A 363 77.86 40.49 60.99
N ALA A 364 78.48 40.03 59.92
CA ALA A 364 79.65 40.67 59.34
C ALA A 364 79.61 40.60 57.82
N THR A 365 80.12 41.62 57.15
CA THR A 365 80.40 41.60 55.71
C THR A 365 81.57 42.51 55.39
N THR A 366 82.25 42.28 54.28
CA THR A 366 83.28 43.18 53.77
C THR A 366 82.68 44.11 52.73
N VAL A 367 83.03 45.40 52.78
CA VAL A 367 82.68 46.40 51.75
C VAL A 367 83.94 46.96 51.10
N ASN A 368 83.84 47.34 49.83
CA ASN A 368 84.90 48.05 49.12
C ASN A 368 84.36 49.40 48.61
N PRO A 369 84.51 50.47 49.40
CA PRO A 369 83.89 51.77 49.09
C PRO A 369 84.42 52.41 47.80
N VAL A 370 85.65 52.12 47.39
CA VAL A 370 86.22 52.62 46.12
C VAL A 370 85.60 51.93 44.90
N ALA A 371 85.15 50.67 45.07
CA ALA A 371 84.54 49.89 44.00
C ALA A 371 83.00 49.94 44.00
N MET A 372 82.38 50.69 44.91
CA MET A 372 80.92 50.76 45.10
C MET A 372 80.45 52.22 45.08
N ASN A 373 79.28 52.48 44.48
CA ASN A 373 78.65 53.79 44.61
C ASN A 373 77.93 53.92 45.97
N SER A 374 77.52 55.14 46.32
CA SER A 374 76.87 55.45 47.59
C SER A 374 75.59 54.64 47.85
N GLN A 375 74.79 54.39 46.80
CA GLN A 375 73.56 53.60 46.91
C GLN A 375 73.85 52.12 47.19
N THR A 376 74.78 51.51 46.46
CA THR A 376 75.18 50.11 46.66
C THR A 376 75.82 49.90 48.03
N LEU A 377 76.59 50.87 48.52
CA LEU A 377 77.15 50.82 49.87
C LEU A 377 76.05 50.88 50.95
N ALA A 378 75.07 51.78 50.79
CA ALA A 378 73.92 51.86 51.69
C ALA A 378 73.09 50.57 51.67
N GLU A 379 72.84 49.99 50.49
CA GLU A 379 72.16 48.69 50.33
C GLU A 379 72.91 47.56 51.04
N ARG A 380 74.25 47.54 50.98
CA ARG A 380 75.07 46.55 51.69
C ARG A 380 74.97 46.69 53.21
N VAL A 381 74.96 47.92 53.72
CA VAL A 381 74.76 48.18 55.16
C VAL A 381 73.34 47.79 55.59
N LEU A 382 72.32 48.13 54.81
CA LEU A 382 70.93 47.71 55.08
C LEU A 382 70.77 46.18 55.05
N LEU A 383 71.46 45.49 54.14
CA LEU A 383 71.45 44.03 54.09
C LEU A 383 72.15 43.42 55.32
N LEU A 384 73.26 44.01 55.76
CA LEU A 384 73.93 43.58 56.99
C LEU A 384 73.02 43.75 58.21
N ILE A 385 72.36 44.90 58.32
CA ILE A 385 71.34 45.19 59.34
C ILE A 385 70.22 44.14 59.30
N ALA A 386 69.67 43.86 58.12
CA ALA A 386 68.62 42.87 57.95
C ALA A 386 69.09 41.47 58.33
N ALA A 387 70.32 41.10 58.00
CA ALA A 387 70.93 39.83 58.39
C ALA A 387 71.11 39.72 59.91
N ALA A 388 71.55 40.80 60.57
CA ALA A 388 71.69 40.85 62.02
C ALA A 388 70.32 40.71 62.72
N GLN A 389 69.31 41.45 62.27
CA GLN A 389 67.94 41.33 62.80
C GLN A 389 67.36 39.93 62.57
N PHE A 390 67.61 39.34 61.40
CA PHE A 390 67.22 37.97 61.10
C PHE A 390 67.88 36.97 62.04
N ARG A 391 69.20 37.09 62.29
CA ARG A 391 69.90 36.23 63.24
C ARG A 391 69.37 36.41 64.66
N CYS A 392 69.11 37.65 65.09
CA CYS A 392 68.49 37.90 66.40
C CYS A 392 67.16 37.17 66.55
N ARG A 393 66.28 37.24 65.55
CA ARG A 393 65.02 36.49 65.54
C ARG A 393 65.23 34.98 65.57
N GLN A 394 66.17 34.49 64.77
CA GLN A 394 66.45 33.06 64.65
C GLN A 394 66.92 32.47 65.99
N GLU A 395 67.75 33.20 66.72
CA GLU A 395 68.28 32.80 68.03
C GLU A 395 67.29 33.08 69.19
N GLY A 396 66.10 33.62 68.90
CA GLY A 396 65.01 33.73 69.87
C GLY A 396 64.78 35.12 70.48
N ILE A 397 65.41 36.18 69.94
CA ILE A 397 65.10 37.57 70.32
C ILE A 397 63.80 38.01 69.63
N LEU A 398 62.93 38.71 70.35
CA LEU A 398 61.63 39.14 69.81
C LEU A 398 61.79 40.22 68.72
N ASP A 399 61.03 40.06 67.63
CA ASP A 399 61.18 40.86 66.39
C ASP A 399 61.12 42.37 66.62
N ASP A 400 60.14 42.84 67.39
CA ASP A 400 59.90 44.27 67.65
C ASP A 400 60.85 44.89 68.71
N THR A 401 61.88 44.15 69.15
CA THR A 401 62.75 44.54 70.28
C THR A 401 64.24 44.66 69.93
N VAL A 402 64.59 44.52 68.65
CA VAL A 402 65.96 44.70 68.17
C VAL A 402 66.18 46.16 67.78
N GLN A 403 67.04 46.85 68.52
CA GLN A 403 67.43 48.22 68.27
C GLN A 403 68.83 48.25 67.65
N ILE A 404 68.98 49.01 66.55
CA ILE A 404 70.28 49.25 65.92
C ILE A 404 70.66 50.69 66.18
N ALA A 405 71.84 50.91 66.76
CA ALA A 405 72.29 52.20 67.26
C ALA A 405 71.22 52.86 68.15
N ASP A 406 70.82 54.08 67.84
CA ASP A 406 69.77 54.84 68.52
C ASP A 406 68.39 54.76 67.82
N ASN A 407 68.23 53.83 66.87
CA ASN A 407 67.05 53.68 66.00
C ASN A 407 66.75 54.93 65.14
N ARG A 408 67.73 55.83 64.93
CA ARG A 408 67.58 57.00 64.06
C ARG A 408 68.21 56.76 62.70
N ARG A 409 67.50 57.20 61.66
CA ARG A 409 67.99 57.14 60.28
C ARG A 409 69.25 57.97 60.08
N GLU A 410 69.38 59.06 60.83
CA GLU A 410 70.56 59.94 60.78
C GLU A 410 71.84 59.18 61.17
N THR A 411 71.79 58.39 62.24
CA THR A 411 72.94 57.63 62.77
C THR A 411 73.45 56.60 61.77
N ILE A 412 72.54 55.88 61.12
CA ILE A 412 72.89 54.93 60.05
C ILE A 412 73.44 55.70 58.82
N GLY A 413 72.86 56.85 58.49
CA GLY A 413 73.34 57.72 57.42
C GLY A 413 74.79 58.18 57.64
N THR A 414 75.10 58.68 58.83
CA THR A 414 76.46 59.10 59.21
C THR A 414 77.46 57.95 59.14
N PHE A 415 77.08 56.75 59.55
CA PHE A 415 77.93 55.55 59.44
C PHE A 415 78.26 55.22 57.97
N VAL A 416 77.27 55.30 57.07
CA VAL A 416 77.48 55.09 55.63
C VAL A 416 78.37 56.19 55.03
N GLU A 417 78.18 57.46 55.41
CA GLU A 417 79.02 58.58 54.95
C GLU A 417 80.49 58.42 55.37
N GLN A 418 80.75 57.98 56.60
CA GLN A 418 82.11 57.69 57.08
C GLN A 418 82.74 56.52 56.32
N LEU A 419 81.96 55.47 56.02
CA LEU A 419 82.42 54.35 55.19
C LEU A 419 82.80 54.76 53.76
N GLN A 420 82.09 55.73 53.16
CA GLN A 420 82.41 56.22 51.81
C GLN A 420 83.80 56.87 51.72
N GLN A 421 84.32 57.39 52.83
CA GLN A 421 85.63 58.05 52.88
C GLN A 421 86.80 57.06 52.95
N MET A 422 86.52 55.75 53.11
CA MET A 422 87.56 54.72 53.21
C MET A 422 88.13 54.35 51.84
N ALA A 423 89.45 54.40 51.71
CA ALA A 423 90.16 54.14 50.46
C ALA A 423 90.51 52.65 50.22
N ALA A 424 90.20 51.77 51.18
CA ALA A 424 90.53 50.35 51.12
C ALA A 424 89.36 49.48 51.57
N PRO A 425 89.33 48.18 51.17
CA PRO A 425 88.35 47.23 51.69
C PRO A 425 88.29 47.27 53.22
N THR A 426 87.07 47.36 53.75
CA THR A 426 86.79 47.56 55.18
C THR A 426 85.75 46.52 55.59
N ASP A 427 86.01 45.81 56.69
CA ASP A 427 85.04 44.89 57.27
C ASP A 427 84.04 45.70 58.10
N ILE A 428 82.76 45.40 57.94
CA ILE A 428 81.70 45.99 58.75
C ILE A 428 81.01 44.88 59.53
N GLN A 429 80.79 45.12 60.82
CA GLN A 429 80.17 44.18 61.72
C GLN A 429 79.01 44.83 62.46
N VAL A 430 78.00 44.02 62.77
CA VAL A 430 76.99 44.34 63.77
C VAL A 430 77.33 43.56 65.01
N ILE A 431 77.59 44.25 66.11
CA ILE A 431 77.93 43.67 67.40
C ILE A 431 76.85 43.97 68.43
N ALA A 432 76.73 43.14 69.46
CA ALA A 432 75.91 43.46 70.62
C ALA A 432 76.58 44.54 71.47
N SER A 433 75.94 45.70 71.64
CA SER A 433 76.43 46.83 72.44
C SER A 433 76.50 46.51 73.94
N GLU A 434 75.58 45.66 74.38
CA GLU A 434 75.39 45.16 75.73
C GLU A 434 74.95 43.68 75.64
N ASP A 435 74.84 42.97 76.77
CA ASP A 435 74.27 41.62 76.77
C ASP A 435 72.85 41.69 76.17
N ALA A 436 72.61 40.93 75.10
CA ALA A 436 71.33 40.86 74.43
C ALA A 436 70.51 39.71 75.02
N TYR A 437 69.25 39.97 75.30
CA TYR A 437 68.34 39.01 75.91
C TYR A 437 67.21 38.64 74.95
N THR A 438 66.47 37.60 75.29
CA THR A 438 65.18 37.27 74.63
C THR A 438 64.28 38.51 74.53
N ALA A 439 64.31 39.38 75.55
CA ALA A 439 63.52 40.61 75.62
C ALA A 439 63.94 41.72 74.65
N GLY A 440 65.13 41.64 74.06
CA GLY A 440 65.64 42.65 73.16
C GLY A 440 67.16 42.70 73.07
N ALA A 441 67.62 43.39 72.02
CA ALA A 441 69.03 43.56 71.74
C ALA A 441 69.32 45.00 71.32
N LYS A 442 70.37 45.60 71.86
CA LYS A 442 70.97 46.82 71.31
C LYS A 442 72.22 46.45 70.54
N LEU A 443 72.26 46.85 69.28
CA LEU A 443 73.30 46.48 68.35
C LEU A 443 74.00 47.71 67.80
N ASP A 444 75.33 47.68 67.75
CA ASP A 444 76.13 48.73 67.12
C ASP A 444 76.73 48.24 65.81
N LEU A 445 76.81 49.16 64.85
CA LEU A 445 77.57 48.98 63.64
C LEU A 445 79.00 49.45 63.89
N ILE A 446 79.97 48.62 63.54
CA ILE A 446 81.39 48.96 63.64
C ILE A 446 82.10 48.69 62.32
N ALA A 447 83.02 49.59 61.96
CA ALA A 447 83.92 49.43 60.83
C ALA A 447 85.31 49.00 61.34
N ILE A 448 85.85 47.94 60.77
CA ILE A 448 87.10 47.29 61.17
C ILE A 448 88.03 47.21 59.97
N GLN A 449 89.30 47.53 60.20
CA GLN A 449 90.37 47.28 59.24
C GLN A 449 91.61 46.77 59.98
N ASN A 450 92.22 45.69 59.47
CA ASN A 450 93.38 45.05 60.11
C ASN A 450 93.16 44.74 61.61
N ALA A 451 91.98 44.22 61.95
CA ALA A 451 91.56 43.89 63.33
C ALA A 451 91.52 45.08 64.32
N THR A 452 91.52 46.32 63.84
CA THR A 452 91.30 47.53 64.68
C THR A 452 89.98 48.19 64.31
N ILE A 453 89.18 48.56 65.31
CA ILE A 453 87.93 49.32 65.11
C ILE A 453 88.29 50.75 64.72
N LEU A 454 87.76 51.22 63.59
CA LEU A 454 87.98 52.57 63.07
C LEU A 454 86.97 53.57 63.64
N PHE A 455 85.68 53.22 63.55
CA PHE A 455 84.55 53.99 64.04
C PHE A 455 83.32 53.07 64.17
N GLY A 456 82.30 53.52 64.91
CA GLY A 456 81.04 52.83 65.08
C GLY A 456 79.91 53.80 65.41
N THR A 457 78.68 53.26 65.46
CA THR A 457 77.47 54.01 65.81
C THR A 457 77.28 54.24 67.28
#